data_AF-A0A939VA98-F1
#
_entry.id   AF-A0A939VA98-F1
#
_cell.length_a   1.000
_cell.length_b   1.000
_cell.length_c   1.000
_cell.angle_alpha   90.00
_cell.angle_beta   90.00
_cell.angle_gamma   90.00
#
_symmetry.space_group_name_H-M   'P 1'
#
loop_
_entity.id
_entity.type
_entity.pdbx_description
1 polymer ?
#
loop_
_entity_poly.entity_id
_entity_poly.type
_entity_poly.pdbx_seq_one_letter_code
_entity_poly.pdbx_strand_id
1 'polypeptide(L)'
;MEDYLIREIDRIGEMLTIIARKLGLLTGDTPDYSLADVKKEFDKASLPFDLNFVLQQENPVYYLVENQKISDHGLETFIDILFHSDLPEATKTALLSDAISYLDAKGYFSFRLHSLI
;
A
#
# COMPACT_ATOMS: atom_id res chain seq x y z
N MET A 1 -0.50 -0.78 -27.74
CA MET A 1 -0.06 0.55 -27.24
C MET A 1 -0.64 0.82 -25.84
N GLU A 2 -1.91 0.48 -25.57
CA GLU A 2 -2.44 0.40 -24.19
C GLU A 2 -1.64 -0.55 -23.28
N ASP A 3 -1.21 -1.71 -23.77
CA ASP A 3 -0.43 -2.67 -22.95
C ASP A 3 0.94 -2.16 -22.48
N TYR A 4 1.50 -1.12 -23.10
CA TYR A 4 2.79 -0.57 -22.67
C TYR A 4 2.57 0.43 -21.52
N LEU A 5 1.53 1.26 -21.61
CA LEU A 5 1.10 2.16 -20.54
C LEU A 5 0.63 1.39 -19.31
N ILE A 6 -0.18 0.34 -19.46
CA ILE A 6 -0.65 -0.47 -18.31
C ILE A 6 0.52 -1.20 -17.61
N ARG A 7 1.53 -1.66 -18.37
CA ARG A 7 2.75 -2.26 -17.81
C ARG A 7 3.68 -1.25 -17.13
N GLU A 8 3.75 -0.01 -17.62
CA GLU A 8 4.49 1.06 -16.93
C GLU A 8 3.75 1.60 -15.70
N ILE A 9 2.41 1.64 -15.75
CA ILE A 9 1.54 2.16 -14.68
C ILE A 9 1.65 1.32 -13.42
N ASP A 10 1.90 0.00 -13.51
CA ASP A 10 2.02 -0.83 -12.31
C ASP A 10 3.45 -1.16 -11.89
N ARG A 11 4.44 -0.38 -12.35
CA ARG A 11 5.83 -0.59 -11.91
C ARG A 11 5.97 -0.45 -10.40
N ILE A 12 5.27 0.49 -9.76
CA ILE A 12 5.32 0.67 -8.31
C ILE A 12 4.66 -0.51 -7.60
N GLY A 13 3.50 -0.97 -8.07
CA GLY A 13 2.84 -2.15 -7.48
C GLY A 13 3.69 -3.40 -7.64
N GLU A 14 4.29 -3.64 -8.82
CA GLU A 14 5.22 -4.75 -9.02
C GLU A 14 6.42 -4.70 -8.07
N MET A 15 6.99 -3.52 -7.84
CA MET A 15 8.08 -3.32 -6.88
C MET A 15 7.64 -3.65 -5.45
N LEU A 16 6.43 -3.25 -5.07
CA LEU A 16 5.83 -3.60 -3.77
C LEU A 16 5.55 -5.09 -3.65
N THR A 17 5.07 -5.75 -4.71
CA THR A 17 4.88 -7.21 -4.74
C THR A 17 6.21 -7.94 -4.54
N ILE A 18 7.30 -7.45 -5.14
CA ILE A 18 8.65 -8.00 -4.93
C ILE A 18 9.06 -7.84 -3.47
N ILE A 19 8.82 -6.67 -2.86
CA ILE A 19 9.11 -6.44 -1.44
C ILE A 19 8.27 -7.36 -0.56
N ALA A 20 6.95 -7.47 -0.81
CA ALA A 20 6.05 -8.35 -0.07
C ALA A 20 6.51 -9.82 -0.11
N ARG A 21 6.97 -10.29 -1.28
CA ARG A 21 7.58 -11.62 -1.41
C ARG A 21 8.85 -11.77 -0.58
N LYS A 22 9.72 -10.75 -0.55
CA LYS A 22 10.96 -10.77 0.27
C LYS A 22 10.68 -10.77 1.77
N LEU A 23 9.58 -10.13 2.18
CA LEU A 23 9.11 -10.12 3.57
C LEU A 23 8.30 -11.37 3.94
N GLY A 24 8.09 -12.30 3.02
CA GLY A 24 7.40 -13.57 3.27
C GLY A 24 5.87 -13.51 3.21
N LEU A 25 5.28 -12.32 3.01
CA LEU A 25 3.82 -12.12 2.99
C LEU A 25 3.09 -13.01 1.98
N LEU A 26 3.68 -13.20 0.80
CA LEU A 26 3.07 -13.98 -0.28
C LEU A 26 3.31 -15.49 -0.16
N THR A 27 4.18 -15.91 0.76
CA THR A 27 4.55 -17.31 0.97
C THR A 27 3.86 -17.95 2.17
N GLY A 28 3.05 -17.18 2.93
CA GLY A 28 2.33 -17.66 4.11
C GLY A 28 3.19 -17.79 5.37
N ASP A 29 4.51 -17.79 5.21
CA ASP A 29 5.47 -17.52 6.28
C ASP A 29 5.49 -16.01 6.51
N THR A 30 4.61 -15.50 7.36
CA THR A 30 4.62 -14.09 7.79
C THR A 30 5.44 -13.98 9.07
N PRO A 31 6.79 -13.81 9.01
CA PRO A 31 7.56 -13.53 10.21
C PRO A 31 7.15 -12.15 10.75
N ASP A 32 7.25 -11.96 12.07
CA ASP A 32 7.24 -10.61 12.64
C ASP A 32 8.45 -9.86 12.08
N TYR A 33 8.22 -8.99 11.10
CA TYR A 33 9.28 -8.17 10.51
C TYR A 33 9.23 -6.76 11.08
N SER A 34 10.41 -6.21 11.39
CA SER A 34 10.49 -4.86 11.91
C SER A 34 10.27 -3.84 10.80
N LEU A 35 9.81 -2.66 11.15
CA LEU A 35 9.72 -1.52 10.25
C LEU A 35 11.11 -1.15 9.67
N ALA A 36 12.20 -1.47 10.40
CA ALA A 36 13.55 -1.32 9.89
C ALA A 36 13.84 -2.27 8.72
N ASP A 37 13.37 -3.52 8.79
CA ASP A 37 13.49 -4.49 7.69
C ASP A 37 12.65 -4.07 6.49
N VAL A 38 11.43 -3.57 6.72
CA VAL A 38 10.58 -3.00 5.66
C VAL A 38 11.30 -1.85 4.97
N LYS A 39 11.80 -0.86 5.73
CA LYS A 39 12.54 0.29 5.18
C LYS A 39 13.73 -0.13 4.34
N LYS A 40 14.49 -1.12 4.82
CA LYS A 40 15.63 -1.67 4.08
C LYS A 40 15.24 -2.26 2.74
N GLU A 41 14.10 -2.96 2.65
CA GLU A 41 13.62 -3.48 1.36
C GLU A 41 13.08 -2.38 0.44
N PHE A 42 12.44 -1.34 1.00
CA PHE A 42 12.03 -0.15 0.24
C PHE A 42 13.24 0.57 -0.37
N ASP A 43 14.29 0.78 0.43
CA ASP A 43 15.54 1.41 -0.01
C ASP A 43 16.22 0.61 -1.13
N LYS A 44 16.28 -0.71 -0.99
CA LYS A 44 16.83 -1.61 -2.02
C LYS A 44 16.02 -1.60 -3.31
N ALA A 45 14.69 -1.48 -3.20
CA ALA A 45 13.83 -1.40 -4.37
C ALA A 45 14.00 -0.06 -5.10
N SER A 46 14.52 0.98 -4.44
CA SER A 46 14.62 2.33 -5.01
C SER A 46 13.25 2.85 -5.48
N LEU A 47 12.25 2.70 -4.61
CA LEU A 47 10.91 3.23 -4.86
C LEU A 47 10.96 4.75 -5.10
N PRO A 48 10.10 5.29 -5.97
CA PRO A 48 10.07 6.72 -6.28
C PRO A 48 9.48 7.58 -5.14
N PHE A 49 9.37 7.05 -3.91
CA PHE A 49 8.86 7.74 -2.74
C PHE A 49 9.60 7.30 -1.46
N ASP A 50 9.66 8.18 -0.46
CA ASP A 50 10.22 7.90 0.86
C ASP A 50 9.13 7.42 1.82
N LEU A 51 9.29 6.21 2.37
CA LEU A 51 8.36 5.63 3.32
C LEU A 51 8.18 6.49 4.58
N ASN A 52 9.25 7.10 5.11
CA ASN A 52 9.13 7.96 6.30
C ASN A 52 8.28 9.19 5.99
N PHE A 53 8.49 9.78 4.81
CA PHE A 53 7.71 10.93 4.38
C PHE A 53 6.23 10.58 4.21
N VAL A 54 5.93 9.42 3.59
CA VAL A 54 4.57 8.92 3.43
C VAL A 54 3.90 8.70 4.79
N LEU A 55 4.58 8.06 5.75
CA LEU A 55 4.06 7.80 7.09
C LEU A 55 3.84 9.06 7.94
N GLN A 56 4.43 10.20 7.55
CA GLN A 56 4.23 11.50 8.19
C GLN A 56 3.08 12.31 7.58
N GLN A 57 2.50 11.85 6.46
CA GLN A 57 1.36 12.54 5.86
C GLN A 57 0.11 12.37 6.71
N GLU A 58 -0.76 13.39 6.68
CA GLU A 58 -2.09 13.31 7.30
C GLU A 58 -2.95 12.23 6.65
N ASN A 59 -2.86 12.10 5.32
CA ASN A 59 -3.56 11.09 4.51
C ASN A 59 -2.55 10.35 3.58
N PRO A 60 -1.83 9.33 4.09
CA PRO A 60 -0.80 8.60 3.33
C PRO A 60 -1.32 7.88 2.09
N VAL A 61 -2.52 7.29 2.13
CA VAL A 61 -3.15 6.59 1.01
C VAL A 61 -3.52 7.57 -0.08
N TYR A 62 -4.17 8.68 0.27
CA TYR A 62 -4.46 9.74 -0.69
C TYR A 62 -3.19 10.25 -1.38
N TYR A 63 -2.12 10.48 -0.62
CA TYR A 63 -0.82 10.88 -1.17
C TYR A 63 -0.27 9.84 -2.16
N LEU A 64 -0.30 8.55 -1.82
CA LEU A 64 0.22 7.49 -2.69
C LEU A 64 -0.57 7.39 -4.00
N VAL A 65 -1.90 7.48 -3.96
CA VAL A 65 -2.71 7.39 -5.18
C VAL A 65 -2.62 8.67 -6.00
N GLU A 66 -2.83 9.84 -5.39
CA GLU A 66 -2.96 11.06 -6.17
C GLU A 66 -1.60 11.65 -6.57
N ASN A 67 -0.56 11.48 -5.76
CA ASN A 67 0.76 12.05 -6.04
C ASN A 67 1.72 11.01 -6.62
N GLN A 68 1.73 9.78 -6.10
CA GLN A 68 2.63 8.73 -6.58
C GLN A 68 2.01 7.85 -7.67
N LYS A 69 0.72 8.04 -7.98
CA LYS A 69 -0.01 7.30 -9.02
C LYS A 69 0.10 5.78 -8.85
N ILE A 70 0.12 5.32 -7.60
CA ILE A 70 0.10 3.89 -7.29
C ILE A 70 -1.19 3.25 -7.81
N SER A 71 -1.09 2.02 -8.29
CA SER A 71 -2.27 1.22 -8.66
C SER A 71 -3.03 0.75 -7.42
N ASP A 72 -4.28 0.32 -7.60
CA ASP A 72 -5.08 -0.27 -6.52
C ASP A 72 -4.38 -1.52 -5.94
N HIS A 73 -3.81 -2.38 -6.79
CA HIS A 73 -3.08 -3.57 -6.36
C HIS A 73 -1.79 -3.24 -5.59
N GLY A 74 -1.05 -2.24 -6.07
CA GLY A 74 0.13 -1.74 -5.37
C GLY A 74 -0.23 -1.15 -4.01
N LEU A 75 -1.35 -0.43 -3.92
CA LEU A 75 -1.85 0.13 -2.67
C LEU A 75 -2.23 -0.97 -1.66
N GLU A 76 -2.97 -1.99 -2.09
CA GLU A 76 -3.28 -3.16 -1.26
C GLU A 76 -2.01 -3.82 -0.72
N THR A 77 -1.03 -4.07 -1.59
CA THR A 77 0.25 -4.66 -1.22
C THR A 77 1.03 -3.79 -0.24
N PHE A 78 1.03 -2.46 -0.43
CA PHE A 78 1.66 -1.51 0.47
C PHE A 78 1.04 -1.56 1.87
N ILE A 79 -0.30 -1.56 1.93
CA ILE A 79 -1.05 -1.65 3.19
C ILE A 79 -0.71 -2.95 3.90
N ASP A 80 -0.73 -4.09 3.20
CA ASP A 80 -0.39 -5.40 3.76
C ASP A 80 1.03 -5.43 4.33
N ILE A 81 2.00 -4.84 3.62
CA ILE A 81 3.37 -4.73 4.12
C ILE A 81 3.42 -3.98 5.45
N LEU A 82 2.75 -2.83 5.55
CA LEU A 82 2.77 -2.06 6.79
C LEU A 82 1.98 -2.72 7.92
N PHE A 83 0.89 -3.40 7.61
CA PHE A 83 0.03 -4.04 8.59
C PHE A 83 0.72 -5.16 9.35
N HIS A 84 1.56 -5.97 8.69
CA HIS A 84 2.31 -7.03 9.37
C HIS A 84 3.70 -6.57 9.88
N SER A 85 4.04 -5.29 9.73
CA SER A 85 5.21 -4.72 10.40
C SER A 85 4.92 -4.37 11.87
N ASP A 86 5.97 -4.09 12.64
CA ASP A 86 5.87 -3.58 14.03
C ASP A 86 5.48 -2.08 14.14
N LEU A 87 4.93 -1.50 13.06
CA LEU A 87 4.46 -0.12 13.05
C LEU A 87 3.44 0.12 14.19
N PRO A 88 3.47 1.29 14.87
CA PRO A 88 2.53 1.57 15.95
C PRO A 88 1.06 1.43 15.52
N GLU A 89 0.25 0.82 16.37
CA GLU A 89 -1.19 0.56 16.11
C GLU A 89 -1.98 1.83 15.75
N ALA A 90 -1.63 2.97 16.36
CA ALA A 90 -2.24 4.26 16.01
C ALA A 90 -1.98 4.64 14.54
N THR A 91 -0.77 4.38 14.04
CA THR A 91 -0.41 4.64 12.64
C THR A 91 -1.08 3.64 11.70
N LYS A 92 -1.16 2.35 12.06
CA LYS A 92 -1.91 1.34 11.30
C LYS A 92 -3.39 1.70 11.18
N THR A 93 -3.99 2.16 12.28
CA THR A 93 -5.38 2.62 12.33
C THR A 93 -5.61 3.83 11.45
N ALA A 94 -4.70 4.81 11.46
CA ALA A 94 -4.77 5.98 10.59
C ALA A 94 -4.69 5.59 9.10
N LEU A 95 -3.76 4.70 8.75
CA LEU A 95 -3.62 4.16 7.39
C LEU A 95 -4.89 3.46 6.91
N LEU A 96 -5.51 2.63 7.78
CA LEU A 96 -6.74 1.94 7.45
C LEU A 96 -7.92 2.90 7.29
N SER A 97 -8.04 3.89 8.18
CA SER A 97 -9.09 4.90 8.09
C SER A 97 -8.98 5.71 6.80
N ASP A 98 -7.76 6.07 6.39
CA ASP A 98 -7.50 6.77 5.13
C ASP A 98 -7.81 5.88 3.92
N ALA A 99 -7.41 4.59 3.96
CA ALA A 99 -7.76 3.62 2.93
C ALA A 99 -9.29 3.48 2.75
N ILE A 100 -10.03 3.34 3.86
CA ILE A 100 -11.49 3.27 3.83
C ILE A 100 -12.10 4.56 3.28
N SER A 101 -11.59 5.72 3.71
CA SER A 101 -12.06 7.03 3.25
C SER A 101 -11.82 7.23 1.76
N TYR A 102 -10.67 6.81 1.26
CA TYR A 102 -10.34 6.83 -0.17
C TYR A 102 -11.30 5.93 -0.98
N LEU A 103 -11.54 4.70 -0.52
CA LEU A 103 -12.46 3.77 -1.18
C LEU A 103 -13.91 4.27 -1.17
N ASP A 104 -14.35 4.88 -0.08
CA ASP A 104 -15.67 5.51 0.03
C ASP A 104 -15.80 6.69 -0.94
N ALA A 105 -14.79 7.55 -1.01
CA ALA A 105 -14.75 8.70 -1.94
C ALA A 105 -14.77 8.27 -3.42
N LYS A 106 -14.21 7.11 -3.76
CA LYS A 106 -14.27 6.51 -5.11
C LYS A 106 -15.62 5.81 -5.39
N GLY A 107 -16.54 5.76 -4.43
CA GLY A 107 -17.84 5.13 -4.58
C GLY A 107 -17.80 3.60 -4.56
N TYR A 108 -16.72 2.98 -4.11
CA TYR A 108 -16.65 1.51 -4.00
C TYR A 108 -17.59 0.97 -2.91
N PHE A 109 -17.89 1.76 -1.88
CA PHE A 109 -18.91 1.44 -0.86
C PHE A 109 -20.34 1.84 -1.27
N SER A 110 -20.53 2.72 -2.26
CA SER A 110 -21.86 3.20 -2.66
C SER A 110 -22.69 2.17 -3.45
N PHE A 111 -22.07 1.08 -3.94
CA PHE A 111 -22.77 0.00 -4.66
C PHE A 111 -23.10 -1.26 -3.83
N ARG A 112 -22.53 -1.46 -2.62
CA ARG A 112 -22.74 -2.71 -1.84
C ARG A 112 -23.49 -2.57 -0.51
N LEU A 113 -24.08 -1.41 -0.21
CA LEU A 113 -24.97 -1.27 0.96
C LEU A 113 -26.46 -1.47 0.65
N HIS A 114 -26.85 -1.58 -0.63
CA HIS A 114 -28.23 -1.92 -1.02
C HIS A 114 -28.50 -3.44 -1.06
N SER A 115 -27.51 -4.29 -0.77
CA SER A 115 -27.65 -5.76 -0.82
C SER A 115 -27.74 -6.42 0.56
N LEU A 116 -27.75 -5.63 1.64
CA LEU A 116 -27.83 -6.12 3.03
C LEU A 116 -29.02 -5.50 3.80
N ILE A 117 -30.07 -5.10 3.08
CA ILE A 117 -31.41 -4.87 3.65
C ILE A 117 -32.35 -5.96 3.12
#